data_AF-A0A7S1WFI4-F1
#
_entry.id   AF-A0A7S1WFI4-F1
#
_cell.length_a   1.000
_cell.length_b   1.000
_cell.length_c   1.000
_cell.angle_alpha   90.00
_cell.angle_beta   90.00
_cell.angle_gamma   90.00
#
_symmetry.space_group_name_H-M   'P 1'
#
loop_
_entity.id
_entity.type
_entity.pdbx_description
1 polymer ?
#
loop_
_entity_poly.entity_id
_entity_poly.type
_entity_poly.pdbx_seq_one_letter_code
_entity_poly.pdbx_strand_id
1 'polypeptide(L)'
;WSRPRAARVAGSVWRMSRDADGCREVQAALQEAEGEEARAALASELHGHVWEALRCPHANYVLQKCVVTARPEGSQFVIDELAWRGRASVGQAARHCFGCRIVERLLERCPPAQVERLAEALLDDALALSAHRYGNYVVQHLLVHGSAGQQRPPPG
;
A
#
# COMPACT_ATOMS: atom_id res chain seq x y z
N TRP A 1 30.08 13.14 12.11
CA TRP A 1 29.22 12.42 11.16
C TRP A 1 28.05 11.81 11.93
N SER A 2 26.83 12.31 11.70
CA SER A 2 25.62 11.80 12.33
C SER A 2 25.25 10.45 11.72
N ARG A 3 24.76 9.49 12.53
CA ARG A 3 24.26 8.20 12.02
C ARG A 3 23.14 8.44 10.98
N PRO A 4 23.11 7.70 9.85
CA PRO A 4 22.02 7.78 8.87
C PRO A 4 20.66 7.54 9.51
N ARG A 5 19.60 8.24 9.06
CA ARG A 5 18.26 8.12 9.67
C ARG A 5 17.73 6.69 9.64
N ALA A 6 17.97 5.97 8.54
CA ALA A 6 17.64 4.55 8.39
C ALA A 6 18.18 3.70 9.55
N ALA A 7 19.44 3.92 9.96
CA ALA A 7 20.06 3.17 11.06
C ALA A 7 19.48 3.51 12.44
N ARG A 8 18.74 4.62 12.59
CA ARG A 8 18.10 4.99 13.86
C ARG A 8 16.75 4.32 14.07
N VAL A 9 16.07 3.99 12.97
CA VAL A 9 14.73 3.39 13.01
C VAL A 9 14.74 1.88 12.76
N ALA A 10 15.80 1.35 12.15
CA ALA A 10 15.96 -0.08 11.89
C ALA A 10 15.83 -0.92 13.16
N GLY A 11 15.08 -2.02 13.08
CA GLY A 11 14.70 -2.88 14.21
C GLY A 11 13.59 -2.30 15.10
N SER A 12 13.00 -1.17 14.72
CA SER A 12 11.94 -0.49 15.46
C SER A 12 10.85 0.10 14.55
N VAL A 13 10.87 -0.17 13.25
CA VAL A 13 9.97 0.45 12.26
C VAL A 13 8.52 0.23 12.64
N TRP A 14 8.10 -1.01 12.88
CA TRP A 14 6.71 -1.30 13.25
C TRP A 14 6.30 -0.58 14.54
N ARG A 15 7.13 -0.70 15.59
CA ARG A 15 6.86 -0.07 16.89
C ARG A 15 6.66 1.44 16.74
N MET A 16 7.58 2.12 16.05
CA MET A 16 7.58 3.58 15.84
C MET A 16 6.46 4.03 14.91
N SER A 17 6.06 3.22 13.93
CA SER A 17 5.01 3.59 12.97
C SER A 17 3.65 3.87 13.63
N ARG A 18 3.42 3.36 14.84
CA ARG A 18 2.11 3.41 15.52
C ARG A 18 1.85 4.68 16.33
N ASP A 19 2.84 5.55 16.49
CA ASP A 19 2.67 6.84 17.17
C ASP A 19 3.02 8.02 16.25
N ALA A 20 2.61 9.22 16.64
CA ALA A 20 2.64 10.40 15.78
C ALA A 20 4.07 10.86 15.44
N ASP A 21 5.02 10.77 16.39
CA ASP A 21 6.40 11.20 16.18
C ASP A 21 7.19 10.13 15.45
N GLY A 22 7.08 8.88 15.89
CA GLY A 22 7.77 7.74 15.29
C GLY A 22 7.39 7.54 13.83
N CYS A 23 6.11 7.73 13.45
CA CYS A 23 5.72 7.57 12.05
C CYS A 23 6.35 8.64 11.14
N ARG A 24 6.61 9.85 11.65
CA ARG A 24 7.30 10.91 10.89
C ARG A 24 8.77 10.59 10.70
N GLU A 25 9.41 10.08 11.75
CA GLU A 25 10.82 9.66 11.67
C GLU A 25 11.02 8.50 10.69
N VAL A 26 10.15 7.50 10.74
CA VAL A 26 10.21 6.35 9.81
C VAL A 26 9.95 6.80 8.37
N GLN A 27 8.95 7.66 8.13
CA GLN A 27 8.71 8.21 6.79
C GLN A 27 9.92 8.96 6.24
N ALA A 28 10.57 9.77 7.08
CA ALA A 28 11.78 10.49 6.69
C ALA A 28 12.95 9.54 6.42
N ALA A 29 13.10 8.50 7.23
CA ALA A 29 14.12 7.47 7.03
C ALA A 29 13.92 6.71 5.70
N LEU A 30 12.69 6.35 5.34
CA LEU A 30 12.37 5.72 4.05
C LEU A 30 12.67 6.65 2.86
N GLN A 31 12.35 7.94 3.00
CA GLN A 31 12.58 8.96 1.97
C GLN A 31 14.08 9.19 1.72
N GLU A 32 14.87 9.26 2.79
CA GLU A 32 16.30 9.57 2.75
C GLU A 32 17.22 8.35 2.61
N ALA A 33 16.69 7.13 2.80
CA ALA A 33 17.47 5.92 2.65
C ALA A 33 18.13 5.86 1.26
N GLU A 34 19.44 5.64 1.26
CA GLU A 34 20.25 5.47 0.05
C GLU A 34 20.23 3.99 -0.35
N GLY A 35 19.73 3.71 -1.54
CA GLY A 35 19.65 2.35 -2.09
C GLY A 35 18.32 1.66 -1.84
N GLU A 36 18.05 0.67 -2.70
CA GLU A 36 16.82 -0.10 -2.65
C GLU A 36 16.85 -1.10 -1.49
N GLU A 37 18.00 -1.73 -1.24
CA GLU A 37 18.15 -2.70 -0.15
C GLU A 37 17.82 -2.08 1.21
N ALA A 38 18.23 -0.83 1.44
CA ALA A 38 17.93 -0.11 2.67
C ALA A 38 16.42 0.16 2.82
N ARG A 39 15.75 0.59 1.75
CA ARG A 39 14.29 0.83 1.77
C ARG A 39 13.51 -0.46 1.96
N ALA A 40 13.89 -1.52 1.25
CA ALA A 40 13.28 -2.84 1.37
C ALA A 40 13.47 -3.42 2.77
N ALA A 41 14.64 -3.25 3.39
CA ALA A 41 14.90 -3.70 4.76
C ALA A 41 14.05 -2.97 5.80
N LEU A 42 13.83 -1.66 5.64
CA LEU A 42 12.91 -0.92 6.51
C LEU A 42 11.45 -1.32 6.26
N ALA A 43 11.06 -1.49 5.01
CA ALA A 43 9.68 -1.85 4.65
C ALA A 43 9.32 -3.27 5.13
N SER A 44 10.27 -4.21 5.10
CA SER A 44 10.04 -5.61 5.52
C SER A 44 9.71 -5.75 7.00
N GLU A 45 10.08 -4.78 7.84
CA GLU A 45 9.65 -4.74 9.25
C GLU A 45 8.14 -4.51 9.43
N LEU A 46 7.40 -4.13 8.38
CA LEU A 46 5.93 -4.07 8.39
C LEU A 46 5.27 -5.39 7.96
N HIS A 47 6.04 -6.40 7.55
CA HIS A 47 5.52 -7.71 7.18
C HIS A 47 4.78 -8.34 8.38
N GLY A 48 3.60 -8.90 8.13
CA GLY A 48 2.69 -9.43 9.14
C GLY A 48 1.82 -8.36 9.83
N HIS A 49 2.06 -7.08 9.56
CA HIS A 49 1.36 -5.96 10.19
C HIS A 49 0.56 -5.09 9.21
N VAL A 50 0.40 -5.50 7.94
CA VAL A 50 -0.19 -4.64 6.89
C VAL A 50 -1.61 -4.19 7.25
N TRP A 51 -2.44 -5.11 7.75
CA TRP A 51 -3.81 -4.80 8.15
C TRP A 51 -3.89 -3.89 9.37
N GLU A 52 -2.99 -4.06 10.34
CA GLU A 52 -2.91 -3.22 11.53
C GLU A 52 -2.41 -1.82 11.15
N ALA A 53 -1.40 -1.74 10.28
CA ALA A 53 -0.87 -0.50 9.76
C ALA A 53 -1.93 0.29 8.98
N LEU A 54 -2.67 -0.38 8.09
CA LEU A 54 -3.75 0.20 7.29
C LEU A 54 -4.84 0.85 8.15
N ARG A 55 -5.15 0.27 9.32
CA ARG A 55 -6.20 0.77 10.22
C ARG A 55 -5.68 1.79 11.23
N CYS A 56 -4.36 1.93 11.37
CA CYS A 56 -3.75 2.85 12.30
C CYS A 56 -3.72 4.29 11.73
N PRO A 57 -4.12 5.32 12.50
CA PRO A 57 -4.02 6.73 12.09
C PRO A 57 -2.60 7.21 11.76
N HIS A 58 -1.57 6.50 12.22
CA HIS A 58 -0.16 6.87 12.01
C HIS A 58 0.55 5.92 11.04
N ALA A 59 0.43 4.60 11.24
CA ALA A 59 1.19 3.63 10.47
C ALA A 59 0.72 3.52 9.01
N ASN A 60 -0.51 3.94 8.69
CA ASN A 60 -0.99 3.98 7.31
C ASN A 60 -0.10 4.88 6.42
N TYR A 61 0.45 5.96 6.98
CA TYR A 61 1.34 6.86 6.24
C TYR A 61 2.69 6.20 5.95
N VAL A 62 3.20 5.40 6.88
CA VAL A 62 4.42 4.64 6.68
C VAL A 62 4.22 3.58 5.60
N LEU A 63 3.12 2.82 5.67
CA LEU A 63 2.82 1.80 4.67
C LEU A 63 2.67 2.40 3.26
N GLN A 64 1.97 3.53 3.12
CA GLN A 64 1.93 4.27 1.85
C GLN A 64 3.31 4.74 1.40
N LYS A 65 4.15 5.23 2.33
CA LYS A 65 5.51 5.67 2.01
C LYS A 65 6.35 4.50 1.48
N CYS A 66 6.29 3.33 2.11
CA CYS A 66 6.96 2.12 1.63
C CYS A 66 6.60 1.81 0.17
N VAL A 67 5.30 1.80 -0.16
CA VAL A 67 4.82 1.54 -1.53
C VAL A 67 5.33 2.56 -2.55
N VAL A 68 5.44 3.84 -2.14
CA VAL A 68 5.90 4.91 -3.05
C VAL A 68 7.41 4.90 -3.24
N THR A 69 8.18 4.59 -2.19
CA THR A 69 9.65 4.73 -2.19
C THR A 69 10.41 3.47 -2.55
N ALA A 70 9.85 2.29 -2.27
CA ALA A 70 10.46 1.01 -2.65
C ALA A 70 10.19 0.71 -4.13
N ARG A 71 11.00 -0.17 -4.71
CA ARG A 71 10.68 -0.81 -5.98
C ARG A 71 9.44 -1.69 -5.84
N PRO A 72 8.75 -2.00 -6.95
CA PRO A 72 7.54 -2.80 -6.92
C PRO A 72 7.70 -4.13 -6.17
N GLU A 73 8.84 -4.81 -6.33
CA GLU A 73 9.13 -6.08 -5.65
C GLU A 73 9.10 -5.95 -4.12
N GLY A 74 9.58 -4.81 -3.58
CA GLY A 74 9.56 -4.51 -2.16
C GLY A 74 8.15 -4.32 -1.58
N SER A 75 7.13 -4.15 -2.42
CA SER A 75 5.72 -3.99 -2.01
C SER A 75 4.92 -5.30 -2.11
N GLN A 76 5.53 -6.41 -2.55
CA GLN A 76 4.82 -7.67 -2.77
C GLN A 76 4.11 -8.19 -1.51
N PHE A 77 4.76 -8.06 -0.34
CA PHE A 77 4.15 -8.50 0.92
C PHE A 77 2.85 -7.75 1.25
N VAL A 78 2.75 -6.46 0.88
CA VAL A 78 1.55 -5.65 1.08
C VAL A 78 0.40 -6.21 0.25
N ILE A 79 0.68 -6.55 -1.01
CA ILE A 79 -0.29 -7.15 -1.93
C ILE A 79 -0.75 -8.50 -1.39
N ASP A 80 0.19 -9.34 -0.99
CA ASP A 80 -0.11 -10.69 -0.50
C ASP A 80 -0.94 -10.66 0.79
N GLU A 81 -0.61 -9.81 1.75
CA GLU A 81 -1.39 -9.70 3.00
C GLU A 81 -2.79 -9.11 2.79
N LEU A 82 -2.94 -8.12 1.89
CA LEU A 82 -4.26 -7.57 1.56
C LEU A 82 -5.14 -8.60 0.87
N ALA A 83 -4.56 -9.46 0.03
CA ALA A 83 -5.28 -10.50 -0.72
C ALA A 83 -5.39 -11.84 0.03
N TRP A 84 -4.68 -12.03 1.17
CA TRP A 84 -4.57 -13.32 1.86
C TRP A 84 -5.92 -13.92 2.26
N ARG A 85 -6.91 -13.10 2.63
CA ARG A 85 -8.26 -13.54 3.01
C ARG A 85 -9.24 -13.59 1.83
N GLY A 86 -8.75 -13.47 0.60
CA GLY A 86 -9.54 -13.51 -0.62
C GLY A 86 -10.10 -12.15 -1.07
N ARG A 87 -10.94 -12.18 -2.09
CA ARG A 87 -11.40 -10.98 -2.81
C ARG A 87 -12.13 -9.97 -1.91
N ALA A 88 -12.91 -10.46 -0.95
CA ALA A 88 -13.64 -9.62 0.00
C ALA A 88 -12.71 -8.74 0.86
N SER A 89 -11.49 -9.20 1.19
CA SER A 89 -10.57 -8.38 1.97
C SER A 89 -10.00 -7.23 1.15
N VAL A 90 -9.73 -7.42 -0.13
CA VAL A 90 -9.34 -6.32 -1.04
C VAL A 90 -10.45 -5.27 -1.10
N GLY A 91 -11.70 -5.70 -1.26
CA GLY A 91 -12.87 -4.82 -1.22
C GLY A 91 -13.04 -4.08 0.12
N GLN A 92 -12.66 -4.69 1.24
CA GLN A 92 -12.64 -4.04 2.56
C GLN A 92 -11.57 -2.94 2.62
N ALA A 93 -10.36 -3.22 2.14
CA ALA A 93 -9.28 -2.23 2.09
C ALA A 93 -9.65 -1.03 1.23
N ALA A 94 -10.22 -1.27 0.04
CA ALA A 94 -10.67 -0.22 -0.88
C ALA A 94 -11.77 0.69 -0.31
N ARG A 95 -12.59 0.18 0.62
CA ARG A 95 -13.63 0.95 1.32
C ARG A 95 -13.15 1.61 2.61
N HIS A 96 -11.92 1.35 3.05
CA HIS A 96 -11.40 1.93 4.28
C HIS A 96 -10.86 3.35 4.04
N CYS A 97 -11.09 4.28 4.97
CA CYS A 97 -10.71 5.70 4.84
C CYS A 97 -9.21 5.94 4.63
N PHE A 98 -8.36 5.03 5.13
CA PHE A 98 -6.92 5.04 4.87
C PHE A 98 -6.50 3.95 3.88
N GLY A 99 -7.26 2.85 3.82
CA GLY A 99 -6.92 1.69 3.01
C GLY A 99 -7.04 1.95 1.53
N CYS A 100 -8.01 2.77 1.11
CA CYS A 100 -8.18 3.15 -0.28
C CYS A 100 -6.90 3.77 -0.86
N ARG A 101 -6.20 4.60 -0.07
CA ARG A 101 -4.94 5.23 -0.50
C ARG A 101 -3.82 4.22 -0.67
N ILE A 102 -3.74 3.18 0.15
CA ILE A 102 -2.74 2.12 -0.01
C ILE A 102 -3.01 1.34 -1.29
N VAL A 103 -4.27 1.00 -1.57
CA VAL A 103 -4.66 0.30 -2.80
C VAL A 103 -4.39 1.18 -4.04
N GLU A 104 -4.74 2.46 -4.01
CA GLU A 104 -4.39 3.43 -5.07
C GLU A 104 -2.88 3.45 -5.33
N ARG A 105 -2.05 3.60 -4.29
CA ARG A 105 -0.59 3.59 -4.44
C ARG A 105 -0.07 2.29 -5.04
N LEU A 106 -0.62 1.13 -4.67
CA LEU A 106 -0.22 -0.15 -5.26
C LEU A 106 -0.53 -0.19 -6.75
N LEU A 107 -1.74 0.24 -7.16
CA LEU A 107 -2.12 0.31 -8.57
C LEU A 107 -1.25 1.30 -9.36
N GLU A 108 -0.90 2.45 -8.78
CA GLU A 108 -0.06 3.47 -9.41
C GLU A 108 1.40 3.03 -9.60
N ARG A 109 1.94 2.24 -8.66
CA ARG A 109 3.38 2.01 -8.53
C ARG A 109 3.83 0.63 -8.99
N CYS A 110 2.96 -0.37 -8.89
CA CYS A 110 3.29 -1.75 -9.23
C CYS A 110 2.87 -2.08 -10.67
N PRO A 111 3.64 -2.92 -11.39
CA PRO A 111 3.23 -3.41 -12.71
C PRO A 111 1.86 -4.12 -12.65
N PRO A 112 1.03 -4.04 -13.70
CA PRO A 112 -0.28 -4.68 -13.73
C PRO A 112 -0.27 -6.18 -13.38
N ALA A 113 0.77 -6.90 -13.81
CA ALA A 113 0.94 -8.32 -13.49
C ALA A 113 1.11 -8.58 -11.98
N GLN A 114 1.73 -7.65 -11.25
CA GLN A 114 1.96 -7.78 -9.82
C GLN A 114 0.68 -7.55 -9.02
N VAL A 115 -0.16 -6.60 -9.47
CA VAL A 115 -1.42 -6.23 -8.80
C VAL A 115 -2.65 -6.92 -9.39
N GLU A 116 -2.46 -7.90 -10.28
CA GLU A 116 -3.55 -8.58 -10.99
C GLU A 116 -4.63 -9.11 -10.03
N ARG A 117 -4.22 -9.81 -8.97
CA ARG A 117 -5.15 -10.33 -7.94
C ARG A 117 -5.95 -9.24 -7.23
N LEU A 118 -5.34 -8.07 -7.00
CA LEU A 118 -6.07 -6.92 -6.42
C LEU A 118 -7.04 -6.35 -7.45
N ALA A 119 -6.58 -6.13 -8.67
CA ALA A 119 -7.38 -5.57 -9.76
C ALA A 119 -8.61 -6.42 -10.07
N GLU A 120 -8.47 -7.75 -10.16
CA GLU A 120 -9.61 -8.65 -10.35
C GLU A 120 -10.62 -8.57 -9.20
N ALA A 121 -10.15 -8.57 -7.95
CA ALA A 121 -11.02 -8.46 -6.78
C ALA A 121 -11.78 -7.13 -6.74
N LEU A 122 -11.15 -6.05 -7.23
CA LEU A 122 -11.78 -4.74 -7.36
C LEU A 122 -12.80 -4.69 -8.51
N LEU A 123 -12.53 -5.37 -9.63
CA LEU A 123 -13.46 -5.45 -10.77
C LEU A 123 -14.76 -6.17 -10.42
N ASP A 124 -14.68 -7.28 -9.67
CA ASP A 124 -15.86 -8.04 -9.22
C ASP A 124 -16.86 -7.18 -8.42
N ASP A 125 -16.36 -6.13 -7.78
CA ASP A 125 -17.09 -5.25 -6.87
C ASP A 125 -17.14 -3.80 -7.37
N ALA A 126 -16.78 -3.57 -8.64
CA ALA A 126 -16.54 -2.23 -9.18
C ALA A 126 -17.77 -1.34 -9.10
N LEU A 127 -18.97 -1.88 -9.33
CA LEU A 127 -20.22 -1.12 -9.25
C LEU A 127 -20.46 -0.57 -7.83
N ALA A 128 -20.36 -1.42 -6.81
CA ALA A 128 -20.56 -0.98 -5.43
C ALA A 128 -19.41 -0.09 -4.92
N LEU A 129 -18.18 -0.35 -5.36
CA LEU A 129 -17.04 0.53 -5.07
C LEU A 129 -17.21 1.90 -5.70
N SER A 130 -17.73 1.99 -6.93
CA SER A 130 -17.96 3.26 -7.63
C SER A 130 -18.97 4.16 -6.92
N ALA A 131 -19.97 3.57 -6.24
CA ALA A 131 -20.93 4.31 -5.42
C ALA A 131 -20.42 4.62 -4.00
N HIS A 132 -19.26 4.08 -3.60
CA HIS A 132 -18.73 4.24 -2.25
C HIS A 132 -17.86 5.48 -2.10
N ARG A 133 -17.98 6.21 -0.98
CA ARG A 133 -17.27 7.48 -0.71
C ARG A 133 -15.74 7.42 -0.82
N TYR A 134 -15.14 6.25 -0.60
CA TYR A 134 -13.70 6.01 -0.78
C TYR A 134 -13.40 5.08 -1.96
N GLY A 135 -14.31 4.14 -2.26
CA GLY A 135 -14.07 3.10 -3.27
C GLY A 135 -14.04 3.68 -4.69
N ASN A 136 -14.76 4.78 -4.92
CA ASN A 136 -14.83 5.43 -6.23
C ASN A 136 -13.44 5.88 -6.72
N TYR A 137 -12.58 6.36 -5.82
CA TYR A 137 -11.22 6.74 -6.16
C TYR A 137 -10.36 5.54 -6.55
N VAL A 138 -10.56 4.40 -5.90
CA VAL A 138 -9.85 3.15 -6.21
C VAL A 138 -10.25 2.64 -7.61
N VAL A 139 -11.55 2.68 -7.93
CA VAL A 139 -12.02 2.28 -9.27
C VAL A 139 -11.46 3.22 -10.35
N GLN A 140 -11.44 4.54 -10.11
CA GLN A 140 -10.83 5.49 -11.04
C GLN A 140 -9.35 5.17 -11.28
N HIS A 141 -8.57 4.87 -10.23
CA HIS A 141 -7.16 4.50 -10.39
C HIS A 141 -7.00 3.16 -11.12
N LEU A 142 -7.86 2.19 -10.87
CA LEU A 142 -7.86 0.92 -11.59
C LEU A 142 -8.09 1.12 -13.09
N LEU A 143 -8.99 2.03 -13.48
CA LEU A 143 -9.25 2.34 -14.88
C LEU A 143 -8.10 3.11 -15.56
N VAL A 144 -7.23 3.76 -14.80
CA VAL A 144 -6.05 4.48 -15.33
C VAL A 144 -4.80 3.60 -15.36
N HIS A 145 -4.62 2.75 -14.34
CA HIS A 145 -3.37 2.04 -14.09
C HIS A 145 -3.46 0.51 -14.24
N GLY A 146 -4.67 -0.04 -14.39
CA GLY A 146 -4.88 -1.47 -14.65
C GLY A 146 -4.33 -1.88 -16.02
N SER A 147 -4.31 -3.19 -16.30
CA SER A 147 -3.97 -3.71 -17.62
C SER A 147 -4.98 -3.26 -18.68
N ALA A 148 -4.61 -3.33 -19.96
CA ALA A 148 -5.51 -2.92 -21.06
C ALA A 148 -6.88 -3.62 -21.04
N GLY A 149 -6.96 -4.86 -20.53
CA GLY A 149 -8.23 -5.57 -20.34
C GLY A 149 -9.05 -5.05 -19.16
N GLN A 150 -8.39 -4.56 -18.11
CA GLN A 150 -9.00 -4.06 -16.87
C GLN A 150 -9.43 -2.58 -16.97
N GLN A 151 -8.86 -1.82 -17.92
CA GLN A 151 -9.22 -0.42 -18.17
C GLN A 151 -10.56 -0.26 -18.93
N ARG A 152 -11.17 -1.37 -19.37
CA ARG A 152 -12.45 -1.33 -20.08
C ARG A 152 -13.61 -1.32 -19.09
N PRO A 153 -14.59 -0.42 -19.24
CA PRO A 153 -15.80 -0.47 -18.42
C PRO A 153 -16.53 -1.81 -18.65
N PRO A 154 -17.22 -2.36 -17.62
CA PRO A 154 -18.03 -3.56 -17.81
C PRO A 154 -19.07 -3.31 -18.90
N PRO A 155 -19.39 -4.31 -19.74
CA PRO A 155 -20.48 -4.18 -20.70
C PRO A 155 -21.76 -3.83 -19.95
N GLY A 156 -22.42 -2.76 -20.38
CA GLY A 156 -23.68 -2.28 -19.81
C GLY A 156 -24.87 -3.18 -20.10
#